data_AF-A0AAD6YCQ9-F1
#
_entry.id   AF-A0AAD6YCQ9-F1
#
_cell.length_a   1.000
_cell.length_b   1.000
_cell.length_c   1.000
_cell.angle_alpha   90.00
_cell.angle_beta   90.00
_cell.angle_gamma   90.00
#
_symmetry.space_group_name_H-M   'P 1'
#
loop_
_entity.id
_entity.type
_entity.pdbx_description
1 polymer ?
#
loop_
_entity_poly.entity_id
_entity_poly.type
_entity_poly.pdbx_seq_one_letter_code
_entity_poly.pdbx_strand_id
1 'polypeptide(L)'
;MTRDASFIKYSHSVDKNARFRNQPVEEERRIAYGQLMRIIKFEVKFPCGFKPCLRSLLLAVVRPVRWKAKSDELGFWYYQDGHFLPVEVIDVDNISCLVARIPAHEPGPQLWAICERHDAMGMSDDVE
;
A
#
# COMPACT_ATOMS: atom_id res chain seq x y z
N MET A 1 14.93 -13.22 14.80
CA MET A 1 14.15 -12.07 14.28
C MET A 1 13.40 -12.54 13.05
N THR A 2 12.10 -12.78 13.17
CA THR A 2 11.26 -13.18 12.04
C THR A 2 11.04 -11.96 11.15
N ARG A 3 11.38 -12.04 9.86
CA ARG A 3 11.15 -10.95 8.91
C ARG A 3 9.65 -10.76 8.74
N ASP A 4 9.13 -9.61 9.17
CA ASP A 4 7.75 -9.24 8.94
C ASP A 4 7.57 -8.75 7.49
N ALA A 5 6.98 -9.61 6.66
CA ALA A 5 6.69 -9.32 5.25
C ALA A 5 5.28 -8.74 5.04
N SER A 6 4.60 -8.29 6.10
CA SER A 6 3.25 -7.70 5.98
C SER A 6 3.26 -6.24 5.51
N PHE A 7 4.41 -5.55 5.51
CA PHE A 7 4.47 -4.13 5.14
C PHE A 7 4.72 -3.92 3.65
N ILE A 8 3.94 -3.03 3.05
CA ILE A 8 3.90 -2.80 1.60
C ILE A 8 3.90 -1.31 1.29
N LYS A 9 4.38 -0.99 0.08
CA LYS A 9 4.15 0.27 -0.62
C LYS A 9 3.04 0.05 -1.65
N TYR A 10 2.09 0.96 -1.74
CA TYR A 10 1.03 0.90 -2.72
C TYR A 10 0.71 2.30 -3.26
N SER A 11 0.07 2.34 -4.42
CA SER A 11 -0.39 3.58 -5.03
C SER A 11 -1.89 3.56 -5.25
N HIS A 12 -2.58 4.64 -4.94
CA HIS A 12 -4.02 4.74 -5.18
C HIS A 12 -4.40 6.11 -5.75
N SER A 13 -5.49 6.15 -6.51
CA SER A 13 -6.08 7.41 -6.96
C SER A 13 -6.91 8.02 -5.83
N VAL A 14 -6.59 9.25 -5.47
CA VAL A 14 -7.33 10.04 -4.48
C VAL A 14 -7.84 11.30 -5.16
N ASP A 15 -9.12 11.60 -4.98
CA ASP A 15 -9.68 12.87 -5.44
C ASP A 15 -9.10 14.03 -4.62
N LYS A 16 -8.36 14.92 -5.29
CA LYS A 16 -7.79 16.13 -4.68
C LYS A 16 -8.90 17.03 -4.12
N ASN A 17 -10.04 17.04 -4.78
CA ASN A 17 -11.15 17.93 -4.50
C ASN A 17 -12.23 17.28 -3.62
N ALA A 18 -11.95 16.13 -3.01
CA ALA A 18 -12.90 15.42 -2.15
C ALA A 18 -13.46 16.26 -0.99
N ARG A 19 -12.73 17.31 -0.57
CA ARG A 19 -13.17 18.27 0.47
C ARG A 19 -14.04 19.40 -0.07
N PHE A 20 -14.05 19.65 -1.39
CA PHE A 20 -14.76 20.73 -2.06
C PHE A 20 -15.94 20.18 -2.86
N ARG A 21 -17.12 20.16 -2.22
CA ARG A 21 -18.34 19.50 -2.73
C ARG A 21 -18.81 19.92 -4.15
N ASN A 22 -18.37 21.07 -4.65
CA ASN A 22 -18.81 21.62 -5.95
C ASN A 22 -17.67 21.73 -6.99
N GLN A 23 -16.48 21.20 -6.69
CA GLN A 23 -15.39 21.18 -7.66
C GLN A 23 -15.42 19.87 -8.46
N PRO A 24 -14.92 19.88 -9.71
CA PRO A 24 -14.80 18.66 -10.49
C PRO A 24 -13.84 17.69 -9.80
N VAL A 25 -14.16 16.39 -9.92
CA VAL A 25 -13.29 15.31 -9.43
C VAL A 25 -11.97 15.40 -10.18
N GLU A 26 -10.87 15.57 -9.44
CA GLU A 26 -9.52 15.55 -10.00
C GLU A 26 -8.72 14.48 -9.29
N GLU A 27 -8.51 13.36 -9.96
CA GLU A 27 -7.78 12.23 -9.39
C GLU A 27 -6.27 12.49 -9.37
N GLU A 28 -5.66 12.23 -8.23
CA GLU A 28 -4.22 12.23 -8.03
C GLU A 28 -3.74 10.86 -7.61
N ARG A 29 -2.75 10.32 -8.33
CA ARG A 29 -2.08 9.11 -7.88
C ARG A 29 -1.16 9.44 -6.71
N ARG A 30 -1.47 8.90 -5.53
CA ARG A 30 -0.68 9.06 -4.31
C ARG A 30 -0.02 7.75 -3.92
N ILE A 31 1.19 7.88 -3.36
CA ILE A 31 1.95 6.77 -2.80
C ILE A 31 1.67 6.72 -1.30
N ALA A 32 1.41 5.52 -0.79
CA ALA A 32 1.21 5.26 0.62
C ALA A 32 1.95 3.99 1.06
N TYR A 33 2.15 3.88 2.36
CA TYR A 33 2.75 2.73 3.02
C TYR A 33 1.78 2.17 4.04
N GLY A 34 1.75 0.86 4.20
CA GLY A 34 0.80 0.23 5.11
C GLY A 34 1.13 -1.20 5.42
N GLN A 35 0.42 -1.74 6.40
CA GLN A 35 0.43 -3.15 6.72
C GLN A 35 -0.71 -3.85 5.97
N LEU A 36 -0.36 -4.79 5.10
CA LEU A 36 -1.28 -5.72 4.48
C LEU A 36 -1.88 -6.63 5.55
N MET A 37 -3.19 -6.53 5.76
CA MET A 37 -3.90 -7.32 6.77
C MET A 37 -4.43 -8.63 6.20
N ARG A 38 -5.02 -8.57 4.99
CA ARG A 38 -5.58 -9.72 4.28
C ARG A 38 -5.77 -9.42 2.79
N ILE A 39 -5.78 -10.48 1.99
CA ILE A 39 -6.23 -10.43 0.59
C ILE A 39 -7.58 -11.14 0.51
N ILE A 40 -8.55 -10.49 -0.13
CA ILE A 40 -9.90 -11.01 -0.35
C ILE A 40 -10.06 -11.29 -1.84
N LYS A 41 -10.49 -12.51 -2.18
CA LYS A 41 -10.83 -12.89 -3.55
C LYS A 41 -12.34 -12.91 -3.72
N PHE A 42 -12.84 -12.10 -4.64
CA PHE A 42 -14.24 -12.13 -5.08
C PHE A 42 -14.30 -12.83 -6.43
N GLU A 43 -15.06 -13.92 -6.51
CA GLU A 43 -15.30 -14.62 -7.76
C GLU A 43 -16.71 -14.28 -8.25
N VAL A 44 -16.79 -13.62 -9.40
CA VAL A 44 -18.05 -13.24 -10.03
C VAL A 44 -18.23 -14.10 -11.29
N LYS A 45 -19.37 -14.76 -11.37
CA LYS A 45 -19.78 -15.52 -12.56
C LYS A 45 -20.56 -14.60 -13.48
N PHE A 46 -19.98 -14.22 -14.60
CA PHE A 46 -20.65 -13.42 -15.62
C PHE A 46 -21.31 -14.34 -16.66
N PRO A 47 -22.54 -14.02 -17.08
CA PRO A 47 -23.17 -14.69 -18.22
C PRO A 47 -22.47 -14.23 -19.51
N CYS A 48 -21.56 -15.05 -20.03
CA CYS A 48 -20.83 -14.77 -21.27
C CYS A 48 -21.31 -15.70 -22.37
N GLY A 49 -22.49 -15.42 -22.92
CA GLY A 49 -23.12 -16.28 -23.94
C GLY A 49 -23.39 -17.70 -23.41
N PHE A 50 -22.93 -18.72 -24.13
CA PHE A 50 -23.18 -20.14 -23.82
C PHE A 50 -22.29 -20.74 -22.72
N LYS A 51 -21.30 -20.02 -22.18
CA LYS A 51 -20.45 -20.50 -21.09
C LYS A 51 -20.31 -19.43 -19.99
N PRO A 52 -20.42 -19.81 -18.71
CA PRO A 52 -20.15 -18.88 -17.61
C PRO A 52 -18.67 -18.49 -17.62
N CYS A 53 -18.37 -17.19 -17.64
CA CYS A 53 -17.01 -16.69 -17.43
C CYS A 53 -16.84 -16.37 -15.95
N LEU A 54 -15.88 -17.03 -15.30
CA LEU A 54 -15.46 -16.69 -13.95
C LEU A 54 -14.44 -15.56 -14.04
N ARG A 55 -14.73 -14.41 -13.42
CA ARG A 55 -13.75 -13.35 -13.20
C ARG A 55 -13.47 -13.24 -11.71
N SER A 56 -12.19 -13.17 -11.35
CA SER A 56 -11.75 -12.93 -9.99
C SER A 56 -11.29 -11.49 -9.82
N LEU A 57 -11.83 -10.82 -8.80
CA LEU A 57 -11.32 -9.54 -8.31
C LEU A 57 -10.55 -9.80 -7.02
N LEU A 58 -9.29 -9.38 -6.96
CA LEU A 58 -8.45 -9.49 -5.78
C LEU A 58 -8.34 -8.12 -5.11
N LEU A 59 -8.77 -8.03 -3.86
CA LEU A 59 -8.68 -6.81 -3.06
C LEU A 59 -7.76 -7.02 -1.86
N ALA A 60 -6.85 -6.08 -1.65
CA ALA A 60 -6.02 -6.02 -0.46
C ALA A 60 -6.66 -5.10 0.58
N VAL A 61 -6.78 -5.61 1.80
CA VAL A 61 -7.16 -4.80 2.97
C VAL A 61 -5.88 -4.36 3.65
N VAL A 62 -5.66 -3.05 3.67
CA VAL A 62 -4.43 -2.44 4.12
C VAL A 62 -4.73 -1.50 5.28
N ARG A 63 -3.87 -1.53 6.29
CA ARG A 63 -3.86 -0.56 7.37
C ARG A 63 -2.75 0.45 7.09
N PRO A 64 -3.07 1.66 6.59
CA PRO A 64 -2.05 2.62 6.20
C PRO A 64 -1.32 3.18 7.41
N VAL A 65 -0.07 3.55 7.20
CA VAL A 65 0.80 4.13 8.22
C VAL A 65 0.75 5.65 8.10
N ARG A 66 0.67 6.34 9.24
CA ARG A 66 0.80 7.80 9.27
C ARG A 66 2.28 8.19 9.33
N TRP A 67 2.83 8.62 8.21
CA TRP A 67 4.19 9.19 8.15
C TRP A 67 4.32 10.47 8.98
N LYS A 68 5.47 10.68 9.62
CA LYS A 68 5.75 11.89 10.41
C LYS A 68 6.63 12.90 9.66
N ALA A 69 7.70 12.44 9.02
CA ALA A 69 8.57 13.24 8.15
C ALA A 69 9.59 12.34 7.43
N LYS A 70 10.21 12.87 6.38
CA LYS A 70 11.43 12.33 5.76
C LYS A 70 12.62 12.93 6.51
N SER A 71 13.60 12.11 6.89
CA SER A 71 14.88 12.64 7.40
C SER A 71 15.67 13.20 6.22
N ASP A 72 16.12 14.46 6.33
CA ASP A 72 16.94 15.10 5.29
C ASP A 72 18.32 14.45 5.14
N GLU A 73 18.86 13.86 6.23
CA GLU A 73 20.20 13.27 6.26
C GLU A 73 20.26 11.88 5.62
N LEU A 74 19.25 11.04 5.89
CA LEU A 74 19.23 9.62 5.47
C LEU A 74 18.23 9.34 4.36
N GLY A 75 17.34 10.29 4.06
CA GLY A 75 16.32 10.16 3.02
C GLY A 75 15.21 9.14 3.32
N PHE A 76 15.21 8.50 4.49
CA PHE A 76 14.19 7.54 4.88
C PHE A 76 12.90 8.21 5.37
N TRP A 77 11.78 7.55 5.11
CA TRP A 77 10.49 7.87 5.70
C TRP A 77 10.37 7.20 7.06
N TYR A 78 9.90 7.94 8.05
CA TYR A 78 9.69 7.43 9.40
C TYR A 78 8.22 7.48 9.80
N TYR A 79 7.84 6.50 10.60
CA TYR A 79 6.56 6.49 11.28
C TYR A 79 6.69 5.99 12.72
N GLN A 80 5.74 6.39 13.55
CA GLN A 80 5.67 5.94 14.94
C GLN A 80 4.80 4.70 15.05
N ASP A 81 5.27 3.69 15.79
CA ASP A 81 4.50 2.47 15.98
C ASP A 81 3.13 2.75 16.61
N GLY A 82 2.11 2.00 16.18
CA GLY A 82 0.72 2.19 16.60
C GLY A 82 -0.03 3.38 15.95
N HIS A 83 0.65 4.27 15.22
CA HIS A 83 0.00 5.39 14.52
C HIS A 83 -0.43 4.99 13.10
N PHE A 84 -1.54 4.26 13.03
CA PHE A 84 -2.16 3.86 11.78
C PHE A 84 -3.33 4.77 11.40
N LEU A 85 -3.58 4.88 10.10
CA LEU A 85 -4.78 5.49 9.54
C LEU A 85 -5.92 4.45 9.51
N PRO A 86 -7.18 4.89 9.26
CA PRO A 86 -8.29 3.98 9.03
C PRO A 86 -7.96 2.94 7.94
N VAL A 87 -8.53 1.75 8.09
CA VAL A 87 -8.32 0.66 7.13
C VAL A 87 -8.88 1.05 5.77
N GLU A 88 -8.09 0.75 4.73
CA GLU A 88 -8.43 0.98 3.33
C GLU A 88 -8.49 -0.35 2.57
N VAL A 89 -9.27 -0.38 1.50
CA VAL A 89 -9.35 -1.52 0.58
C VAL A 89 -8.90 -1.03 -0.79
N ILE A 90 -7.89 -1.70 -1.34
CA ILE A 90 -7.31 -1.37 -2.64
C ILE A 90 -7.33 -2.61 -3.54
N ASP A 91 -7.23 -2.41 -4.84
CA ASP A 91 -6.89 -3.49 -5.76
C ASP A 91 -5.49 -4.05 -5.42
N VAL A 92 -5.29 -5.37 -5.52
CA VAL A 92 -3.98 -5.99 -5.29
C VAL A 92 -2.96 -5.50 -6.31
N ASP A 93 -3.37 -5.17 -7.53
CA ASP A 93 -2.49 -4.68 -8.59
C ASP A 93 -1.88 -3.29 -8.28
N ASN A 94 -2.45 -2.59 -7.29
CA ASN A 94 -1.94 -1.31 -6.81
C ASN A 94 -0.77 -1.45 -5.82
N ILE A 95 -0.43 -2.67 -5.40
CA ILE A 95 0.71 -2.95 -4.52
C ILE A 95 1.99 -2.95 -5.36
N SER A 96 2.94 -2.07 -5.00
CA SER A 96 4.18 -1.88 -5.78
C SER A 96 5.35 -2.70 -5.26
N CYS A 97 5.59 -2.71 -3.94
CA CYS A 97 6.72 -3.45 -3.37
C CYS A 97 6.52 -3.82 -1.90
N LEU A 98 7.31 -4.78 -1.42
CA LEU A 98 7.48 -5.03 0.00
C LEU A 98 8.38 -3.96 0.62
N VAL A 99 8.15 -3.71 1.90
CA VAL A 99 8.88 -2.69 2.66
C VAL A 99 9.45 -3.31 3.92
N ALA A 100 10.74 -3.09 4.14
CA ALA A 100 11.39 -3.40 5.41
C ALA A 100 11.13 -2.28 6.43
N ARG A 101 10.97 -2.69 7.69
CA ARG A 101 10.92 -1.81 8.84
C ARG A 101 12.21 -1.94 9.64
N ILE A 102 12.90 -0.83 9.84
CA ILE A 102 14.14 -0.79 10.62
C ILE A 102 13.85 0.04 11.88
N PRO A 103 14.06 -0.52 13.09
CA PRO A 103 13.82 0.23 14.31
C PRO A 103 14.84 1.36 14.42
N ALA A 104 14.37 2.60 14.58
CA ALA A 104 15.24 3.70 14.95
C ALA A 104 15.45 3.65 16.46
N HIS A 105 16.72 3.51 16.87
CA HIS A 105 17.10 3.50 18.28
C HIS A 105 17.22 4.94 18.79
N GLU A 106 16.09 5.60 18.99
CA GLU A 106 16.01 6.93 19.59
C GLU A 106 15.29 6.88 20.95
N PRO A 107 15.68 7.72 21.92
CA PRO A 107 14.96 7.82 23.19
C PRO A 107 13.57 8.41 22.97
N GLY A 108 12.53 7.62 23.22
CA GLY A 108 11.14 8.04 23.03
C GLY A 108 10.22 6.92 22.53
N PRO A 109 9.08 7.25 21.90
CA PRO A 109 8.21 6.24 21.31
C PRO A 109 8.92 5.54 20.15
N GLN A 110 8.70 4.22 20.00
CA GLN A 110 9.35 3.43 18.96
C GLN A 110 9.05 4.00 17.56
N LEU A 111 10.12 4.39 16.87
CA LEU A 111 10.08 4.83 15.48
C LEU A 111 10.58 3.72 14.57
N TRP A 112 9.99 3.66 13.38
CA TRP A 112 10.35 2.70 12.34
C TRP A 112 10.70 3.46 11.05
N ALA A 113 11.90 3.22 10.55
CA ALA A 113 12.29 3.64 9.21
C ALA A 113 11.72 2.66 8.17
N ILE A 114 11.20 3.20 7.08
CA ILE A 114 10.67 2.48 5.93
C ILE A 114 11.76 2.41 4.87
N CYS A 115 12.09 1.18 4.45
CA CYS A 115 13.03 0.92 3.37
C CYS A 115 12.36 0.04 2.30
N GLU A 116 12.31 0.53 1.07
CA GLU A 116 11.71 -0.19 -0.05
C GLU A 116 12.57 -1.39 -0.47
N ARG A 117 11.94 -2.51 -0.76
CA ARG A 117 12.61 -3.71 -1.27
C ARG A 117 12.12 -4.02 -2.68
N HIS A 118 12.70 -3.35 -3.66
CA HIS A 118 12.32 -3.49 -5.07
C HIS A 118 12.42 -4.95 -5.56
N ASP A 119 13.46 -5.68 -5.15
CA ASP A 119 13.70 -7.05 -5.61
C ASP A 119 12.82 -8.11 -4.93
N ALA A 120 12.08 -7.74 -3.88
CA ALA A 120 11.40 -8.71 -3.03
C ALA A 120 10.04 -9.20 -3.59
N MET A 121 9.47 -8.48 -4.55
CA MET A 121 8.24 -8.91 -5.25
C MET A 121 8.53 -9.73 -6.52
N GLY A 122 9.81 -9.95 -6.86
CA GLY A 122 10.23 -10.62 -8.09
C GLY A 122 9.85 -9.80 -9.33
N MET A 123 10.74 -8.92 -9.78
CA MET A 123 10.65 -8.46 -11.16
C MET A 123 11.11 -9.61 -12.06
N SER A 124 10.21 -10.12 -12.91
CA SER A 124 10.61 -10.68 -14.18
C SER A 124 11.07 -9.52 -15.04
N ASP A 125 12.38 -9.42 -15.25
CA ASP A 125 12.97 -8.58 -16.28
C ASP A 125 12.51 -9.09 -17.65
N ASP A 126 11.35 -8.63 -18.14
CA ASP A 126 11.01 -8.70 -19.56
C ASP A 126 11.20 -7.30 -20.14
N VAL A 127 12.45 -7.04 -20.54
CA VAL A 127 12.83 -5.96 -21.44
C VAL A 127 12.68 -6.50 -22.87
N GLU A 128 11.79 -5.90 -23.65
CA GLU A 128 11.84 -5.91 -25.12
C GLU A 128 12.14 -4.49 -25.62
#